data_AF-A0A353FMQ7-F1
#
_entry.id   AF-A0A353FMQ7-F1
#
_cell.length_a   1.000
_cell.length_b   1.000
_cell.length_c   1.000
_cell.angle_alpha   90.00
_cell.angle_beta   90.00
_cell.angle_gamma   90.00
#
_symmetry.space_group_name_H-M   'P 1'
#
loop_
_entity.id
_entity.type
_entity.pdbx_description
1 polymer ?
#
loop_
_entity_poly.entity_id
_entity_poly.type
_entity_poly.pdbx_seq_one_letter_code
_entity_poly.pdbx_strand_id
1 'polypeptide(L)'
;MAALTPSLKMREEKTRMVTWSLLLPGAGHLILGRRWEALGWFALCQFLLFGGFVLAGATQLDYGRWIGFGSMKLLCLMAPECGNFLASQLAAVLFQSAENGGHSPELIPWRHLGHCMSGAAGVLAFFSAAHASGLVLVQQEPLPPRHVTPGKAAVATLLLPGLGHFLLGRKFKAVLFGGVVMSFFVLGLALGEFADFNRQRHPYYWIGQMFVGVPGWLGNLVASARSFAQVLPYQDAGLMLTTVAGLFNIVVGLDAYARSEQDWLEAKELKEQSAA
;
A
#
# COMPACT_ATOMS: atom_id res chain seq x y z
N MET A 1 -32.21 -10.17 -3.16
CA MET A 1 -31.47 -10.03 -4.44
C MET A 1 -30.16 -10.79 -4.31
N ALA A 2 -29.81 -11.61 -5.30
CA ALA A 2 -28.50 -12.24 -5.34
C ALA A 2 -27.43 -11.15 -5.52
N ALA A 3 -26.26 -11.31 -4.89
CA ALA A 3 -25.16 -10.38 -5.10
C ALA A 3 -24.71 -10.44 -6.56
N LEU A 4 -24.67 -9.29 -7.25
CA LEU A 4 -24.14 -9.21 -8.60
C LEU A 4 -22.64 -9.49 -8.57
N THR A 5 -22.20 -10.42 -9.42
CA THR A 5 -20.78 -10.76 -9.56
C THR A 5 -20.31 -10.45 -10.97
N PRO A 6 -19.09 -9.93 -11.15
CA PRO A 6 -18.50 -9.77 -12.47
C PRO A 6 -18.46 -11.08 -13.26
N SER A 7 -18.58 -10.97 -14.58
CA SER A 7 -18.46 -12.12 -15.48
C SER A 7 -17.10 -12.83 -15.30
N LEU A 8 -17.02 -14.12 -15.65
CA LEU A 8 -15.78 -14.88 -15.56
C LEU A 8 -14.64 -14.22 -16.36
N LYS A 9 -14.93 -13.83 -17.61
CA LYS A 9 -13.99 -13.12 -18.49
C LYS A 9 -13.47 -11.83 -17.84
N MET A 10 -14.34 -11.05 -17.20
CA MET A 10 -13.92 -9.83 -16.52
C MET A 10 -12.99 -10.13 -15.33
N ARG A 11 -13.28 -11.17 -14.54
CA ARG A 11 -12.42 -11.59 -13.42
C ARG A 11 -11.03 -12.03 -13.89
N GLU A 12 -10.95 -12.74 -15.01
CA GLU A 12 -9.68 -13.14 -15.63
C GLU A 12 -8.88 -11.92 -16.10
N GLU A 13 -9.52 -10.97 -16.78
CA GLU A 13 -8.86 -9.72 -17.20
C GLU A 13 -8.38 -8.88 -16.02
N LYS A 14 -9.19 -8.76 -14.97
CA LYS A 14 -8.80 -8.10 -13.71
C LYS A 14 -7.57 -8.76 -13.08
N THR A 15 -7.57 -10.08 -12.99
CA THR A 15 -6.45 -10.86 -12.46
C THR A 15 -5.19 -10.58 -13.27
N ARG A 16 -5.30 -10.58 -14.61
CA ARG A 16 -4.18 -10.23 -15.50
C ARG A 16 -3.64 -8.82 -15.22
N MET A 17 -4.51 -7.83 -15.03
CA MET A 17 -4.08 -6.45 -14.74
C MET A 17 -3.37 -6.33 -13.39
N VAL A 18 -3.86 -7.06 -12.38
CA VAL A 18 -3.20 -7.14 -11.07
C VAL A 18 -1.81 -7.75 -11.21
N THR A 19 -1.70 -8.93 -11.82
CA THR A 19 -0.42 -9.63 -12.00
C THR A 19 0.63 -8.75 -12.67
N TRP A 20 0.29 -8.10 -13.79
CA TRP A 20 1.23 -7.22 -14.48
C TRP A 20 1.60 -5.99 -13.64
N SER A 21 0.65 -5.41 -12.93
CA SER A 21 0.90 -4.22 -12.10
C SER A 21 1.73 -4.54 -10.84
N LEU A 22 1.66 -5.76 -10.31
CA LEU A 22 2.51 -6.22 -9.21
C LEU A 22 3.95 -6.47 -9.66
N LEU A 23 4.15 -6.95 -10.89
CA LEU A 23 5.48 -7.07 -11.47
C LEU A 23 6.10 -5.70 -11.71
N LEU A 24 5.32 -4.79 -12.29
CA LEU A 24 5.74 -3.43 -12.58
C LEU A 24 4.58 -2.44 -12.40
N PRO A 25 4.66 -1.50 -11.44
CA PRO A 25 3.63 -0.49 -11.23
C PRO A 25 3.31 0.26 -12.53
N GLY A 26 2.03 0.41 -12.85
CA GLY A 26 1.57 1.02 -14.09
C GLY A 26 1.45 0.07 -15.31
N ALA A 27 2.01 -1.14 -15.29
CA ALA A 27 1.95 -2.03 -16.46
C ALA A 27 0.52 -2.48 -16.82
N GLY A 28 -0.35 -2.72 -15.82
CA GLY A 28 -1.77 -2.99 -16.08
C GLY A 28 -2.46 -1.82 -16.79
N HIS A 29 -2.20 -0.57 -16.37
CA HIS A 29 -2.72 0.62 -17.06
C HIS A 29 -2.23 0.71 -18.51
N LEU A 30 -0.97 0.35 -18.77
CA LEU A 30 -0.40 0.37 -20.11
C LEU A 30 -1.12 -0.64 -21.03
N ILE A 31 -1.40 -1.85 -20.53
CA ILE A 31 -2.13 -2.88 -21.29
C ILE A 31 -3.55 -2.42 -21.63
N LEU A 32 -4.18 -1.64 -20.74
CA LEU A 32 -5.50 -1.01 -20.97
C LEU A 32 -5.43 0.25 -21.85
N GLY A 33 -4.26 0.60 -22.40
CA GLY A 33 -4.06 1.78 -23.25
C GLY A 33 -3.99 3.12 -22.48
N ARG A 34 -3.97 3.10 -21.16
CA ARG A 34 -3.94 4.29 -20.27
C ARG A 34 -2.50 4.76 -20.03
N ARG A 35 -1.83 5.22 -21.10
CA ARG A 35 -0.38 5.53 -21.10
C ARG A 35 0.06 6.53 -20.03
N TRP A 36 -0.71 7.60 -19.83
CA TRP A 36 -0.34 8.65 -18.87
C TRP A 36 -0.50 8.20 -17.42
N GLU A 37 -1.55 7.43 -17.12
CA GLU A 37 -1.73 6.85 -15.80
C GLU A 37 -0.65 5.79 -15.51
N ALA A 38 -0.31 4.98 -16.51
CA ALA A 38 0.79 4.01 -16.44
C ALA A 38 2.12 4.71 -16.10
N LEU A 39 2.46 5.76 -16.85
CA LEU A 39 3.68 6.53 -16.61
C LEU A 39 3.67 7.21 -15.24
N GLY A 40 2.53 7.76 -14.82
CA GLY A 40 2.39 8.40 -13.50
C GLY A 40 2.64 7.42 -12.35
N TRP A 41 2.00 6.25 -12.37
CA TRP A 41 2.21 5.21 -11.36
C TRP A 41 3.65 4.68 -11.37
N PHE A 42 4.18 4.41 -12.56
CA PHE A 42 5.56 3.96 -12.70
C PHE A 42 6.54 4.98 -12.12
N ALA A 43 6.48 6.24 -12.59
CA ALA A 43 7.39 7.29 -12.17
C ALA A 43 7.32 7.56 -10.67
N LEU A 44 6.12 7.62 -10.10
CA LEU A 44 5.92 7.81 -8.67
C LEU A 44 6.55 6.68 -7.85
N CYS A 45 6.23 5.42 -8.17
CA CYS A 45 6.76 4.28 -7.45
C CYS A 45 8.28 4.14 -7.60
N GLN A 46 8.84 4.39 -8.79
CA GLN A 46 10.30 4.32 -8.98
C GLN A 46 11.02 5.46 -8.27
N PHE A 47 10.50 6.69 -8.35
CA PHE A 47 11.08 7.83 -7.64
C PHE A 47 11.14 7.58 -6.13
N LEU A 48 10.03 7.12 -5.54
CA LEU A 48 9.95 6.81 -4.12
C LEU A 48 10.87 5.64 -3.74
N LEU A 49 10.91 4.58 -4.56
CA LEU A 49 11.76 3.42 -4.30
C LEU A 49 13.24 3.80 -4.33
N PHE A 50 13.74 4.28 -5.48
CA PHE A 50 15.15 4.57 -5.65
C PHE A 50 15.62 5.76 -4.81
N GLY A 51 14.79 6.81 -4.69
CA GLY A 51 15.04 7.90 -3.76
C GLY A 51 15.12 7.40 -2.32
N GLY A 52 14.23 6.47 -1.94
CA GLY A 52 14.25 5.84 -0.63
C GLY A 52 15.52 5.04 -0.33
N PHE A 53 16.00 4.27 -1.31
CA PHE A 53 17.28 3.54 -1.21
C PHE A 53 18.47 4.48 -1.05
N VAL A 54 18.55 5.54 -1.88
CA VAL A 54 19.64 6.52 -1.80
C VAL A 54 19.65 7.22 -0.44
N LEU A 55 18.51 7.71 0.03
CA LEU A 55 18.42 8.45 1.29
C LEU A 55 18.69 7.60 2.53
N ALA A 56 18.39 6.30 2.46
CA ALA A 56 18.63 5.37 3.56
C ALA A 56 19.96 4.60 3.44
N GLY A 57 20.83 4.94 2.48
CA GLY A 57 22.07 4.20 2.24
C GLY A 57 21.84 2.70 1.98
N ALA A 58 20.72 2.37 1.34
CA ALA A 58 20.25 1.02 1.05
C ALA A 58 20.18 0.07 2.27
N THR A 59 20.08 0.61 3.49
CA THR A 59 19.95 -0.16 4.73
C THR A 59 18.68 -1.00 4.81
N GLN A 60 17.72 -0.76 3.92
CA GLN A 60 16.56 -1.64 3.71
C GLN A 60 16.97 -3.09 3.43
N LEU A 61 18.13 -3.28 2.79
CA LEU A 61 18.68 -4.59 2.40
C LEU A 61 19.31 -5.37 3.57
N ASP A 62 19.52 -4.73 4.72
CA ASP A 62 20.19 -5.37 5.85
C ASP A 62 19.31 -6.39 6.56
N TYR A 63 18.00 -6.17 6.53
CA TYR A 63 17.01 -7.03 7.17
C TYR A 63 16.76 -8.32 6.38
N GLY A 64 17.71 -8.69 5.50
CA GLY A 64 17.55 -9.51 4.30
C GLY A 64 18.23 -10.88 4.24
N ARG A 65 18.89 -11.34 5.31
CA ARG A 65 19.89 -12.40 5.19
C ARG A 65 19.43 -13.85 5.43
N TRP A 66 18.13 -14.14 5.50
CA TRP A 66 17.66 -15.44 6.02
C TRP A 66 17.51 -16.56 4.96
N ILE A 67 17.22 -16.24 3.71
CA ILE A 67 17.07 -17.24 2.63
C ILE A 67 17.79 -16.71 1.39
N GLY A 68 18.80 -17.43 0.92
CA GLY A 68 19.49 -17.11 -0.33
C GLY A 68 19.70 -18.36 -1.16
N PHE A 69 19.51 -18.24 -2.48
CA PHE A 69 19.97 -19.24 -3.45
C PHE A 69 21.32 -18.77 -3.98
N GLY A 70 22.41 -19.30 -3.43
CA GLY A 70 23.77 -18.85 -3.76
C GLY A 70 24.01 -17.41 -3.30
N SER A 71 24.38 -16.52 -4.24
CA SER A 71 24.63 -15.10 -3.96
C SER A 71 23.38 -14.22 -3.93
N MET A 72 22.21 -14.73 -4.38
CA MET A 72 20.95 -13.98 -4.36
C MET A 72 20.31 -14.02 -2.97
N LYS A 73 20.24 -12.86 -2.32
CA LYS A 73 19.53 -12.66 -1.06
C LYS A 73 18.03 -12.52 -1.37
N LEU A 74 17.21 -13.53 -1.05
CA LEU A 74 15.80 -13.64 -1.49
C LEU A 74 14.81 -12.80 -0.67
N LEU A 75 15.28 -11.99 0.28
CA LEU A 75 14.42 -11.40 1.32
C LEU A 75 13.57 -10.21 0.86
N CYS A 76 13.64 -9.83 -0.41
CA CYS A 76 12.75 -8.82 -0.97
C CYS A 76 11.27 -9.27 -1.08
N LEU A 77 10.87 -10.42 -0.54
CA LEU A 77 9.46 -10.87 -0.51
C LEU A 77 8.64 -10.28 0.65
N MET A 78 9.27 -10.01 1.80
CA MET A 78 8.53 -9.62 3.02
C MET A 78 8.47 -8.10 3.22
N ALA A 79 9.41 -7.33 2.67
CA ALA A 79 9.42 -5.88 2.82
C ALA A 79 8.27 -5.26 1.99
N PRO A 80 7.62 -4.15 2.41
CA PRO A 80 6.53 -3.57 1.64
C PRO A 80 6.98 -3.19 0.22
N GLU A 81 8.26 -2.86 0.02
CA GLU A 81 8.91 -2.64 -1.28
C GLU A 81 8.62 -3.76 -2.31
N CYS A 82 8.30 -4.99 -1.87
CA CYS A 82 7.98 -6.12 -2.73
C CYS A 82 6.76 -5.89 -3.63
N GLY A 83 5.88 -4.95 -3.27
CA GLY A 83 4.79 -4.51 -4.15
C GLY A 83 5.28 -3.94 -5.48
N ASN A 84 6.50 -3.37 -5.52
CA ASN A 84 7.21 -2.95 -6.73
C ASN A 84 8.26 -4.00 -7.12
N PHE A 85 7.79 -5.23 -7.38
CA PHE A 85 8.62 -6.44 -7.33
C PHE A 85 9.90 -6.35 -8.16
N LEU A 86 9.81 -6.13 -9.47
CA LEU A 86 10.98 -6.15 -10.35
C LEU A 86 11.97 -5.04 -10.04
N ALA A 87 11.49 -3.83 -9.73
CA ALA A 87 12.37 -2.72 -9.40
C ALA A 87 13.07 -2.93 -8.05
N SER A 88 12.40 -3.56 -7.09
CA SER A 88 13.00 -3.93 -5.81
C SER A 88 14.07 -5.01 -5.98
N GLN A 89 13.87 -5.99 -6.86
CA GLN A 89 14.92 -6.96 -7.22
C GLN A 89 16.11 -6.25 -7.88
N LEU A 90 15.86 -5.32 -8.80
CA LEU A 90 16.91 -4.55 -9.46
C LEU A 90 17.68 -3.68 -8.44
N ALA A 91 16.98 -2.98 -7.55
CA ALA A 91 17.60 -2.17 -6.50
C ALA A 91 18.48 -3.03 -5.58
N ALA A 92 18.05 -4.25 -5.24
CA ALA A 92 18.85 -5.18 -4.43
C ALA A 92 20.16 -5.63 -5.12
N VAL A 93 20.23 -5.57 -6.44
CA VAL A 93 21.46 -5.85 -7.21
C VAL A 93 22.33 -4.60 -7.37
N LEU A 94 21.71 -3.44 -7.60
CA LEU A 94 22.41 -2.18 -7.87
C LEU A 94 23.02 -1.56 -6.61
N PHE A 95 22.36 -1.70 -5.47
CA PHE A 95 22.78 -1.07 -4.23
C PHE A 95 23.43 -2.07 -3.27
N GLN A 96 24.46 -1.60 -2.59
CA GLN A 96 25.01 -2.27 -1.42
C GLN A 96 24.65 -1.44 -0.19
N SER A 97 24.24 -2.11 0.88
CA SER A 97 23.95 -1.41 2.13
C SER A 97 25.22 -0.78 2.70
N ALA A 98 25.11 0.49 3.09
CA ALA A 98 26.15 1.22 3.82
C ALA A 98 26.50 0.53 5.15
N GLU A 99 25.54 -0.14 5.81
CA GLU A 99 25.79 -0.82 7.09
C GLU A 99 26.30 -2.25 6.92
N ASN A 100 26.59 -2.70 5.69
CA ASN A 100 27.12 -4.02 5.37
C ASN A 100 26.32 -5.18 5.98
N GLY A 101 24.99 -5.13 6.01
CA GLY A 101 24.17 -6.12 6.71
C GLY A 101 24.05 -5.88 8.21
N GLY A 102 24.16 -4.64 8.66
CA GLY A 102 24.12 -4.25 10.07
C GLY A 102 25.43 -4.42 10.84
N HIS A 103 26.54 -4.74 10.16
CA HIS A 103 27.87 -4.92 10.78
C HIS A 103 28.58 -3.60 11.07
N SER A 104 28.23 -2.54 10.33
CA SER A 104 28.84 -1.21 10.47
C SER A 104 27.73 -0.17 10.65
N PRO A 105 27.19 0.04 11.86
CA PRO A 105 26.12 1.02 12.06
C PRO A 105 26.64 2.42 11.75
N GLU A 106 26.11 3.03 10.70
CA GLU A 106 26.44 4.41 10.29
C GLU A 106 25.33 5.37 10.73
N LEU A 107 25.65 6.66 10.91
CA LEU A 107 24.62 7.67 11.10
C LEU A 107 24.20 8.21 9.73
N ILE A 108 23.01 7.83 9.26
CA ILE A 108 22.46 8.29 7.98
C ILE A 108 21.35 9.30 8.24
N PRO A 109 21.55 10.61 7.95
CA PRO A 109 20.62 11.67 8.37
C PRO A 109 19.19 11.49 7.87
N TRP A 110 19.01 10.98 6.65
CA TRP A 110 17.70 10.85 6.00
C TRP A 110 17.15 9.42 6.02
N ARG A 111 17.68 8.55 6.88
CA ARG A 111 17.35 7.12 6.91
C ARG A 111 15.86 6.86 7.00
N HIS A 112 15.18 7.48 7.97
CA HIS A 112 13.76 7.22 8.23
C HIS A 112 12.87 7.71 7.09
N LEU A 113 13.22 8.85 6.47
CA LEU A 113 12.55 9.32 5.26
C LEU A 113 12.78 8.34 4.11
N GLY A 114 14.01 7.86 3.93
CA GLY A 114 14.35 6.89 2.90
C GLY A 114 13.58 5.57 3.05
N HIS A 115 13.51 5.03 4.27
CA HIS A 115 12.67 3.86 4.58
C HIS A 115 11.20 4.13 4.30
N CYS A 116 10.68 5.29 4.72
CA CYS A 116 9.29 5.66 4.47
C CYS A 116 8.97 5.73 2.98
N MET A 117 9.84 6.36 2.19
CA MET A 117 9.69 6.48 0.74
C MET A 117 9.71 5.10 0.06
N SER A 118 10.69 4.26 0.37
CA SER A 118 10.78 2.93 -0.25
C SER A 118 9.58 2.05 0.13
N GLY A 119 9.15 2.08 1.39
CA GLY A 119 7.97 1.32 1.81
C GLY A 119 6.67 1.86 1.19
N ALA A 120 6.51 3.18 1.12
CA ALA A 120 5.36 3.81 0.46
C ALA A 120 5.30 3.44 -1.03
N ALA A 121 6.44 3.34 -1.72
CA ALA A 121 6.49 2.90 -3.12
C ALA A 121 5.86 1.51 -3.32
N GLY A 122 6.18 0.58 -2.42
CA GLY A 122 5.63 -0.78 -2.46
C GLY A 122 4.14 -0.84 -2.12
N VAL A 123 3.69 -0.09 -1.10
CA VAL A 123 2.26 0.03 -0.79
C VAL A 123 1.50 0.64 -1.98
N LEU A 124 1.99 1.74 -2.54
CA LEU A 124 1.40 2.38 -3.72
C LEU A 124 1.34 1.46 -4.93
N ALA A 125 2.31 0.56 -5.11
CA ALA A 125 2.28 -0.43 -6.17
C ALA A 125 1.10 -1.42 -6.05
N PHE A 126 0.78 -1.89 -4.83
CA PHE A 126 -0.44 -2.70 -4.60
C PHE A 126 -1.71 -1.93 -4.98
N PHE A 127 -1.79 -0.65 -4.63
CA PHE A 127 -2.94 0.18 -4.94
C PHE A 127 -3.00 0.60 -6.42
N SER A 128 -1.85 0.71 -7.11
CA SER A 128 -1.76 0.79 -8.57
C SER A 128 -2.40 -0.45 -9.21
N ALA A 129 -2.09 -1.64 -8.71
CA ALA A 129 -2.68 -2.89 -9.21
C ALA A 129 -4.20 -2.93 -9.02
N ALA A 130 -4.70 -2.52 -7.85
CA ALA A 130 -6.13 -2.36 -7.61
C ALA A 130 -6.75 -1.30 -8.55
N HIS A 131 -6.05 -0.19 -8.80
CA HIS A 131 -6.50 0.85 -9.74
C HIS A 131 -6.66 0.30 -11.15
N ALA A 132 -5.63 -0.38 -11.68
CA ALA A 132 -5.68 -0.99 -13.01
C ALA A 132 -6.83 -2.02 -13.13
N SER A 133 -7.00 -2.87 -12.11
CA SER A 133 -8.10 -3.82 -12.06
C SER A 133 -9.47 -3.14 -12.12
N GLY A 134 -9.66 -2.04 -11.39
CA GLY A 134 -10.90 -1.26 -11.43
C GLY A 134 -11.20 -0.65 -12.82
N LEU A 135 -10.17 -0.34 -13.62
CA LEU A 135 -10.34 0.23 -14.95
C LEU A 135 -10.83 -0.79 -16.00
N VAL A 136 -10.63 -2.10 -15.77
CA VAL A 136 -11.21 -3.15 -16.62
C VAL A 136 -12.73 -3.01 -16.66
N LEU A 137 -13.34 -2.79 -15.50
CA LEU A 137 -14.78 -2.59 -15.37
C LEU A 137 -15.24 -1.34 -16.15
N VAL A 138 -14.50 -0.24 -16.04
CA VAL A 138 -14.80 1.02 -16.76
C VAL A 138 -14.72 0.83 -18.28
N GLN A 139 -13.77 0.03 -18.76
CA GLN A 139 -13.57 -0.20 -20.18
C GLN A 139 -14.63 -1.14 -20.77
N GLN A 140 -14.98 -2.21 -20.06
CA GLN A 140 -15.95 -3.19 -20.55
C GLN A 140 -17.40 -2.74 -20.34
N GLU A 141 -17.68 -2.00 -19.28
CA GLU A 141 -19.02 -1.59 -18.87
C GLU A 141 -19.06 -0.09 -18.58
N PRO A 142 -18.96 0.77 -19.62
CA PRO A 142 -18.88 2.20 -19.44
C PRO A 142 -20.19 2.78 -18.87
N LEU A 143 -20.09 3.36 -17.68
CA LEU A 143 -21.15 4.16 -17.04
C LEU A 143 -20.85 5.66 -17.11
N PRO A 144 -21.86 6.52 -16.87
CA PRO A 144 -21.66 7.96 -16.78
C PRO A 144 -20.59 8.33 -15.72
N PRO A 145 -19.83 9.42 -15.93
CA PRO A 145 -18.63 9.77 -15.16
C PRO A 145 -18.84 10.07 -13.67
N ARG A 146 -20.09 10.04 -13.18
CA ARG A 146 -20.44 10.34 -11.79
C ARG A 146 -20.13 9.19 -10.81
N HIS A 147 -19.83 8.00 -11.32
CA HIS A 147 -19.54 6.83 -10.49
C HIS A 147 -18.07 6.77 -10.09
N VAL A 148 -17.82 6.54 -8.79
CA VAL A 148 -16.49 6.26 -8.29
C VAL A 148 -16.09 4.86 -8.77
N THR A 149 -14.88 4.74 -9.30
CA THR A 149 -14.36 3.44 -9.76
C THR A 149 -13.83 2.65 -8.56
N PRO A 150 -13.84 1.30 -8.62
CA PRO A 150 -13.37 0.46 -7.51
C PRO A 150 -11.94 0.78 -7.08
N GLY A 151 -11.08 0.99 -8.08
CA GLY A 151 -9.69 1.40 -7.89
C GLY A 151 -9.54 2.73 -7.16
N LYS A 152 -10.33 3.74 -7.52
CA LYS A 152 -10.30 5.05 -6.86
C LYS A 152 -10.79 4.98 -5.42
N ALA A 153 -11.81 4.16 -5.14
CA ALA A 153 -12.30 3.94 -3.78
C ALA A 153 -11.21 3.29 -2.88
N ALA A 154 -10.48 2.31 -3.40
CA ALA A 154 -9.36 1.71 -2.70
C ALA A 154 -8.23 2.73 -2.45
N VAL A 155 -7.77 3.45 -3.49
CA VAL A 155 -6.71 4.47 -3.36
C VAL A 155 -7.11 5.56 -2.37
N ALA A 156 -8.36 6.03 -2.40
CA ALA A 156 -8.85 7.01 -1.44
C ALA A 156 -8.74 6.50 0.00
N THR A 157 -9.03 5.22 0.25
CA THR A 157 -8.88 4.61 1.58
C THR A 157 -7.42 4.55 2.05
N LEU A 158 -6.46 4.37 1.12
CA LEU A 158 -5.04 4.49 1.45
C LEU A 158 -4.66 5.93 1.82
N LEU A 159 -5.20 6.93 1.11
CA LEU A 159 -4.91 8.32 1.42
C LEU A 159 -5.43 8.72 2.81
N LEU A 160 -6.61 8.23 3.16
CA LEU A 160 -7.17 8.41 4.50
C LEU A 160 -8.14 7.26 4.80
N PRO A 161 -7.96 6.53 5.91
CA PRO A 161 -8.86 5.44 6.29
C PRO A 161 -10.33 5.90 6.29
N GLY A 162 -11.18 5.15 5.58
CA GLY A 162 -12.61 5.45 5.43
C GLY A 162 -12.98 6.43 4.30
N LEU A 163 -12.02 7.13 3.67
CA LEU A 163 -12.32 8.09 2.60
C LEU A 163 -12.93 7.43 1.36
N GLY A 164 -12.56 6.19 1.03
CA GLY A 164 -13.19 5.44 -0.05
C GLY A 164 -14.70 5.29 0.13
N HIS A 165 -15.14 4.90 1.33
CA HIS A 165 -16.57 4.82 1.68
C HIS A 165 -17.26 6.18 1.65
N PHE A 166 -16.55 7.24 2.05
CA PHE A 166 -17.10 8.59 2.01
C PHE A 166 -17.39 9.03 0.57
N LEU A 167 -16.46 8.79 -0.36
CA LEU A 167 -16.64 9.08 -1.78
C LEU A 167 -17.79 8.29 -2.41
N LEU A 168 -18.06 7.09 -1.89
CA LEU A 168 -19.21 6.27 -2.28
C LEU A 168 -20.53 6.71 -1.61
N GLY A 169 -20.54 7.82 -0.86
CA GLY A 169 -21.73 8.32 -0.15
C GLY A 169 -22.06 7.55 1.14
N ARG A 170 -21.25 6.57 1.54
CA ARG A 170 -21.47 5.71 2.71
C ARG A 170 -20.87 6.32 3.97
N LYS A 171 -21.36 7.50 4.36
CA LYS A 171 -20.81 8.33 5.46
C LYS A 171 -20.67 7.59 6.79
N PHE A 172 -21.67 6.79 7.18
CA PHE A 172 -21.62 6.02 8.43
C PHE A 172 -20.45 5.03 8.44
N LYS A 173 -20.29 4.24 7.37
CA LYS A 173 -19.16 3.31 7.23
C LYS A 173 -17.81 4.05 7.20
N ALA A 174 -17.75 5.19 6.53
CA ALA A 174 -16.54 6.01 6.49
C ALA A 174 -16.09 6.42 7.90
N VAL A 175 -17.01 6.95 8.71
CA VAL A 175 -16.72 7.37 10.09
C VAL A 175 -16.40 6.16 10.98
N LEU A 176 -17.16 5.08 10.86
CA LEU A 176 -16.94 3.87 11.67
C LEU A 176 -15.57 3.23 11.36
N PHE A 177 -15.31 2.92 10.10
CA PHE A 177 -14.07 2.24 9.71
C PHE A 177 -12.85 3.16 9.82
N GLY A 178 -12.95 4.39 9.34
CA GLY A 178 -11.89 5.38 9.49
C GLY A 178 -11.60 5.69 10.95
N GLY A 179 -12.65 5.85 11.78
CA GLY A 179 -12.54 6.08 13.20
C GLY A 179 -11.85 4.93 13.94
N VAL A 180 -12.23 3.67 13.67
CA VAL A 180 -11.59 2.49 14.28
C VAL A 180 -10.12 2.37 13.89
N VAL A 181 -9.81 2.46 12.59
CA VAL A 181 -8.42 2.38 12.10
C VAL A 181 -7.56 3.49 12.70
N MET A 182 -8.04 4.73 12.67
CA MET A 182 -7.31 5.87 13.22
C MET A 182 -7.18 5.80 14.75
N SER A 183 -8.20 5.29 15.45
CA SER A 183 -8.13 5.11 16.91
C SER A 183 -7.08 4.07 17.29
N PHE A 184 -7.04 2.92 16.61
CA PHE A 184 -5.99 1.91 16.85
C PHE A 184 -4.60 2.44 16.51
N PHE A 185 -4.47 3.19 15.41
CA PHE A 185 -3.20 3.77 15.04
C PHE A 185 -2.70 4.80 16.07
N VAL A 186 -3.55 5.76 16.45
CA VAL A 186 -3.18 6.81 17.41
C VAL A 186 -2.96 6.25 18.81
N LEU A 187 -3.83 5.34 19.28
CA LEU A 187 -3.66 4.68 20.57
C LEU A 187 -2.39 3.84 20.60
N GLY A 188 -2.11 3.11 19.52
CA GLY A 188 -0.90 2.31 19.42
C GLY A 188 0.37 3.18 19.44
N LEU A 189 0.38 4.29 18.70
CA LEU A 189 1.47 5.27 18.78
C LEU A 189 1.63 5.85 20.19
N ALA A 190 0.53 6.17 20.88
CA ALA A 190 0.59 6.72 22.23
C ALA A 190 1.15 5.71 23.25
N LEU A 191 0.75 4.44 23.18
CA LEU A 191 1.29 3.37 24.04
C LEU A 191 2.77 3.09 23.78
N GLY A 192 3.21 3.30 22.53
CA GLY A 192 4.59 3.21 22.10
C GLY A 192 5.43 4.47 22.29
N GLU A 193 4.90 5.50 22.95
CA GLU A 193 5.49 6.85 23.05
C GLU A 193 6.04 7.40 21.71
N PHE A 194 5.37 7.08 20.61
CA PHE A 194 5.74 7.43 19.24
C PHE A 194 7.10 6.91 18.79
N ALA A 195 7.70 5.93 19.47
CA ALA A 195 8.98 5.34 19.08
C ALA A 195 8.81 3.98 18.37
N ASP A 196 7.63 3.37 18.45
CA ASP A 196 7.30 2.05 17.88
C ASP A 196 7.33 2.00 16.34
N PHE A 197 7.18 3.13 15.65
CA PHE A 197 7.16 3.19 14.19
C PHE A 197 8.59 3.26 13.62
N ASN A 198 9.37 2.18 13.82
CA ASN A 198 10.76 2.12 13.42
C ASN A 198 11.10 0.79 12.71
N ARG A 199 11.42 0.90 11.42
CA ARG A 199 11.81 -0.24 10.57
C ARG A 199 13.01 -1.01 11.12
N GLN A 200 14.02 -0.33 11.67
CA GLN A 200 15.26 -0.98 12.10
C GLN A 200 15.05 -1.90 13.29
N ARG A 201 14.13 -1.54 14.17
CA ARG A 201 13.83 -2.30 15.39
C ARG A 201 12.77 -3.36 15.15
N HIS A 202 11.73 -3.01 14.40
CA HIS A 202 10.52 -3.82 14.24
C HIS A 202 10.14 -3.98 12.77
N PRO A 203 11.03 -4.54 11.92
CA PRO A 203 10.84 -4.54 10.46
C PRO A 203 9.54 -5.25 10.05
N TYR A 204 9.13 -6.29 10.77
CA TYR A 204 7.92 -7.06 10.47
C TYR A 204 6.63 -6.28 10.77
N TYR A 205 6.55 -5.66 11.95
CA TYR A 205 5.41 -4.84 12.34
C TYR A 205 5.28 -3.60 11.45
N TRP A 206 6.42 -3.03 11.08
CA TRP A 206 6.52 -1.87 10.21
C TRP A 206 5.86 -2.08 8.84
N ILE A 207 5.98 -3.28 8.24
CA ILE A 207 5.27 -3.61 7.00
C ILE A 207 3.77 -3.34 7.13
N GLY A 208 3.15 -3.87 8.19
CA GLY A 208 1.72 -3.70 8.43
C GLY A 208 1.36 -2.25 8.72
N GLN A 209 2.17 -1.55 9.53
CA GLN A 209 1.96 -0.13 9.84
C GLN A 209 1.96 0.76 8.58
N MET A 210 2.76 0.44 7.56
CA MET A 210 2.81 1.19 6.30
C MET A 210 1.48 1.18 5.52
N PHE A 211 0.61 0.19 5.75
CA PHE A 211 -0.71 0.11 5.12
C PHE A 211 -1.77 1.03 5.74
N VAL A 212 -1.48 1.70 6.86
CA VAL A 212 -2.30 2.84 7.32
C VAL A 212 -2.32 3.95 6.26
N GLY A 213 -1.30 3.99 5.40
CA GLY A 213 -1.19 4.93 4.29
C GLY A 213 -0.64 6.28 4.72
N VAL A 214 -1.14 7.37 4.16
CA VAL A 214 -0.57 8.72 4.41
C VAL A 214 -0.51 9.06 5.90
N PRO A 215 -1.53 8.79 6.76
CA PRO A 215 -1.41 9.04 8.19
C PRO A 215 -0.28 8.23 8.84
N GLY A 216 -0.07 7.00 8.39
CA GLY A 216 1.03 6.14 8.83
C GLY A 216 2.38 6.71 8.42
N TRP A 217 2.53 7.13 7.17
CA TRP A 217 3.77 7.67 6.63
C TRP A 217 4.18 8.98 7.31
N LEU A 218 3.22 9.88 7.54
CA LEU A 218 3.45 11.10 8.31
C LEU A 218 3.79 10.78 9.77
N GLY A 219 3.07 9.82 10.36
CA GLY A 219 3.34 9.33 11.71
C GLY A 219 4.78 8.80 11.86
N ASN A 220 5.27 8.03 10.89
CA ASN A 220 6.65 7.53 10.85
C ASN A 220 7.68 8.68 10.81
N LEU A 221 7.42 9.76 10.06
CA LEU A 221 8.34 10.91 10.03
C LEU A 221 8.38 11.65 11.37
N VAL A 222 7.24 11.81 12.04
CA VAL A 222 7.20 12.44 13.38
C VAL A 222 7.84 11.54 14.43
N ALA A 223 7.54 10.24 14.38
CA ALA A 223 8.07 9.21 15.27
C ALA A 223 9.59 9.08 15.18
N SER A 224 10.16 9.29 13.99
CA SER A 224 11.60 9.16 13.76
C SER A 224 12.49 10.08 14.60
N ALA A 225 11.92 11.17 15.14
CA ALA A 225 12.62 12.07 16.06
C ALA A 225 12.75 11.51 17.48
N ARG A 226 12.14 10.35 17.79
CA ARG A 226 12.12 9.73 19.12
C ARG A 226 12.92 8.42 19.07
N SER A 227 13.86 8.28 19.99
CA SER A 227 14.57 7.02 20.25
C SER A 227 14.18 6.48 21.63
N PHE A 228 14.16 5.16 21.77
CA PHE A 228 13.96 4.52 23.06
C PHE A 228 15.22 4.69 23.91
N ALA A 229 15.10 5.33 25.06
CA ALA A 229 16.11 5.24 26.11
C ALA A 229 15.94 3.97 26.96
N GLN A 230 14.75 3.36 26.94
CA GLN A 230 14.37 2.20 27.75
C GLN A 230 13.26 1.38 27.09
N VAL A 231 13.04 0.16 27.58
CA VAL A 231 11.89 -0.67 27.17
C VAL A 231 10.62 -0.09 27.79
N LEU A 232 9.61 0.22 26.96
CA LEU A 232 8.35 0.77 27.45
C LEU A 232 7.40 -0.35 27.93
N PRO A 233 6.63 -0.13 29.00
CA PRO A 233 5.72 -1.15 29.55
C PRO A 233 4.65 -1.65 28.56
N TYR A 234 4.21 -0.80 27.63
CA TYR A 234 3.12 -1.10 26.68
C TYR A 234 3.58 -1.18 25.22
N GLN A 235 4.89 -1.31 24.99
CA GLN A 235 5.49 -1.28 23.65
C GLN A 235 4.87 -2.34 22.72
N ASP A 236 4.73 -3.59 23.19
CA ASP A 236 4.21 -4.68 22.35
C ASP A 236 2.73 -4.45 21.99
N ALA A 237 1.95 -3.87 22.90
CA ALA A 237 0.58 -3.49 22.64
C ALA A 237 0.49 -2.33 21.62
N GLY A 238 1.41 -1.36 21.72
CA GLY A 238 1.53 -0.26 20.77
C GLY A 238 1.84 -0.73 19.35
N LEU A 239 2.85 -1.59 19.20
CA LEU A 239 3.21 -2.25 17.95
C LEU A 239 2.04 -3.05 17.38
N MET A 240 1.40 -3.88 18.19
CA MET A 240 0.26 -4.68 17.76
C MET A 240 -0.87 -3.81 17.23
N LEU A 241 -1.28 -2.77 17.97
CA LEU A 241 -2.40 -1.90 17.57
C LEU A 241 -2.10 -1.13 16.28
N THR A 242 -0.90 -0.59 16.13
CA THR A 242 -0.51 0.15 14.91
C THR A 242 -0.42 -0.77 13.69
N THR A 243 0.11 -1.99 13.84
CA THR A 243 0.14 -3.00 12.78
C THR A 243 -1.28 -3.46 12.41
N VAL A 244 -2.13 -3.76 13.40
CA VAL A 244 -3.52 -4.14 13.20
C VAL A 244 -4.31 -3.02 12.50
N ALA A 245 -4.05 -1.76 12.84
CA ALA A 245 -4.67 -0.63 12.14
C ALA A 245 -4.36 -0.64 10.64
N GLY A 246 -3.10 -0.85 10.25
CA GLY A 246 -2.73 -0.89 8.84
C GLY A 246 -3.30 -2.11 8.11
N LEU A 247 -3.28 -3.29 8.73
CA LEU A 247 -3.93 -4.49 8.16
C LEU A 247 -5.44 -4.31 8.01
N PHE A 248 -6.11 -3.71 8.99
CA PHE A 248 -7.53 -3.37 8.86
C PHE A 248 -7.78 -2.36 7.74
N ASN A 249 -6.87 -1.40 7.53
CA ASN A 249 -7.04 -0.45 6.44
C ASN A 249 -7.02 -1.14 5.05
N ILE A 250 -6.27 -2.24 4.89
CA ILE A 250 -6.36 -3.09 3.69
C ILE A 250 -7.78 -3.66 3.54
N VAL A 251 -8.34 -4.23 4.61
CA VAL A 251 -9.70 -4.78 4.61
C VAL A 251 -10.74 -3.71 4.29
N VAL A 252 -10.61 -2.52 4.86
CA VAL A 252 -11.48 -1.37 4.56
C VAL A 252 -11.35 -0.97 3.09
N GLY A 253 -10.13 -0.93 2.54
CA GLY A 253 -9.90 -0.64 1.13
C GLY A 253 -10.53 -1.68 0.20
N LEU A 254 -10.45 -2.96 0.57
CA LEU A 254 -11.09 -4.06 -0.16
C LEU A 254 -12.62 -4.00 -0.08
N ASP A 255 -13.22 -3.68 1.07
CA ASP A 255 -14.68 -3.46 1.16
C ASP A 255 -15.09 -2.26 0.31
N ALA A 256 -14.38 -1.13 0.37
CA ALA A 256 -14.66 0.03 -0.47
C ALA A 256 -14.59 -0.31 -1.97
N TYR A 257 -13.57 -1.09 -2.37
CA TYR A 257 -13.42 -1.59 -3.74
C TYR A 257 -14.62 -2.46 -4.16
N ALA A 258 -14.94 -3.50 -3.38
CA ALA A 258 -16.00 -4.45 -3.70
C ALA A 258 -17.37 -3.77 -3.75
N ARG A 259 -17.60 -2.81 -2.86
CA ARG A 259 -18.84 -2.04 -2.83
C ARG A 259 -19.00 -1.11 -4.02
N SER A 260 -17.92 -0.45 -4.42
CA SER A 260 -17.89 0.37 -5.64
C SER A 260 -18.12 -0.47 -6.89
N GLU A 261 -17.61 -1.71 -6.93
CA GLU A 261 -17.87 -2.64 -8.02
C GLU A 261 -19.34 -3.08 -8.06
N GLN A 262 -19.92 -3.41 -6.90
CA GLN A 262 -21.33 -3.76 -6.80
C GLN A 262 -22.23 -2.60 -7.28
N ASP A 263 -21.99 -1.38 -6.81
CA ASP A 263 -22.75 -0.18 -7.21
C ASP A 263 -22.70 0.03 -8.73
N TRP A 264 -21.55 -0.29 -9.35
CA TRP A 264 -21.36 -0.19 -10.80
C TRP A 264 -22.20 -1.24 -11.55
N LEU A 265 -22.19 -2.49 -11.10
CA LEU A 265 -22.96 -3.56 -11.74
C LEU A 265 -24.47 -3.31 -11.61
N GLU A 266 -24.93 -2.85 -10.44
CA GLU A 266 -26.35 -2.52 -10.20
C GLU A 266 -26.80 -1.35 -11.11
N ALA A 267 -25.98 -0.31 -11.24
CA ALA A 267 -26.28 0.81 -12.12
C ALA A 267 -26.34 0.40 -13.60
N LYS A 268 -25.55 -0.57 -14.03
CA LYS A 268 -25.63 -1.14 -15.37
C LYS A 268 -26.95 -1.89 -15.59
N GLU A 269 -27.32 -2.79 -14.66
CA GLU A 269 -28.55 -3.58 -14.77
C GLU A 269 -29.79 -2.67 -14.85
N LEU A 270 -29.85 -1.63 -14.02
CA LEU A 270 -30.93 -0.65 -14.06
C LEU A 270 -31.01 0.09 -15.41
N LYS A 271 -29.86 0.43 -16.00
CA LYS A 271 -29.79 1.07 -17.32
C LYS A 271 -30.32 0.13 -18.41
N GLU A 272 -29.94 -1.14 -18.37
CA GLU A 272 -30.40 -2.16 -19.33
C GLU A 272 -31.91 -2.40 -19.19
N GLN A 273 -32.43 -2.48 -17.97
CA GLN A 273 -33.87 -2.61 -17.69
C GLN A 273 -34.66 -1.38 -18.16
N SER A 274 -34.10 -0.17 -18.05
CA SER A 274 -34.78 1.06 -18.51
C SER A 274 -34.79 1.24 -20.03
N ALA A 275 -33.97 0.47 -20.76
CA ALA A 275 -33.86 0.53 -22.21
C ALA A 275 -34.69 -0.56 -22.93
N ALA A 276 -35.17 -1.56 -22.20
CA ALA A 276 -36.03 -2.64 -22.68
C ALA A 276 -37.52 -2.27 -22.57
#